data_AF-A0A2N2X6A8-F1
#
_entry.id   AF-A0A2N2X6A8-F1
#
_cell.length_a   1.000
_cell.length_b   1.000
_cell.length_c   1.000
_cell.angle_alpha   90.00
_cell.angle_beta   90.00
_cell.angle_gamma   90.00
#
_symmetry.space_group_name_H-M   'P 1'
#
loop_
_entity.id
_entity.type
_entity.pdbx_description
1 polymer ?
#
loop_
_entity_poly.entity_id
_entity_poly.type
_entity_poly.pdbx_seq_one_letter_code
_entity_poly.pdbx_strand_id
1 'polypeptide(L)'
;MKAIEFPQVNVRIAENQPEYETLPALVSSEPEGRITTCFQLSDEELKEIALTGKLWHLQLAFHQPMQPIALSTQIPFEKPYSGLRVFELQHPDGEKEWIAAHTIIEALQTYCSTTDASLFELDDYDLVEVPQTRWDELNIVNPDCENDELEKTTLREIVQGMTNPDIIGGTFYD
;
A
#
# COMPACT_ATOMS: atom_id res chain seq x y z
N MET A 1 16.12 12.49 15.05
CA MET A 1 14.85 11.95 14.55
C MET A 1 13.76 12.63 15.34
N LYS A 2 12.56 12.77 14.78
CA LYS A 2 11.46 13.45 15.46
C LYS A 2 10.18 12.64 15.33
N ALA A 3 9.38 12.59 16.39
CA ALA A 3 8.03 12.04 16.30
C ALA A 3 7.17 12.91 15.37
N ILE A 4 6.40 12.28 14.49
CA ILE A 4 5.55 12.97 13.51
C ILE A 4 4.09 12.53 13.62
N GLU A 5 3.20 13.43 13.19
CA GLU A 5 1.77 13.13 13.01
C GLU A 5 1.56 12.17 11.84
N PHE A 6 0.52 11.33 11.94
CA PHE A 6 0.08 10.43 10.87
C PHE A 6 -1.45 10.24 10.93
N PRO A 7 -2.12 9.78 9.86
CA PRO A 7 -3.58 9.84 9.74
C PRO A 7 -4.37 9.17 10.87
N GLN A 8 -3.82 8.12 11.48
CA GLN A 8 -4.48 7.32 12.50
C GLN A 8 -4.21 7.81 13.94
N VAL A 9 -3.47 8.90 14.15
CA VAL A 9 -3.21 9.43 15.50
C VAL A 9 -4.53 9.74 16.20
N ASN A 10 -4.72 9.17 17.38
CA ASN A 10 -5.89 9.41 18.24
C ASN A 10 -5.51 9.93 19.63
N VAL A 11 -4.22 9.90 19.99
CA VAL A 11 -3.71 10.37 21.29
C VAL A 11 -2.40 11.14 21.09
N ARG A 12 -2.22 12.23 21.85
CA ARG A 12 -0.96 12.98 21.95
C ARG A 12 -0.40 12.79 23.36
N ILE A 13 0.57 11.90 23.49
CA ILE A 13 1.17 11.55 24.78
C ILE A 13 2.10 12.68 25.21
N ALA A 14 2.07 13.02 26.50
CA ALA A 14 2.84 14.13 27.09
C ALA A 14 2.59 15.49 26.42
N GLU A 15 1.40 15.70 25.87
CA GLU A 15 1.01 17.00 25.32
C GLU A 15 0.99 18.07 26.43
N ASN A 16 1.57 19.25 26.14
CA ASN A 16 1.70 20.38 27.07
C ASN A 16 2.62 20.16 28.29
N GLN A 17 3.56 19.21 28.23
CA GLN A 17 4.60 19.04 29.26
C GLN A 17 5.92 19.68 28.79
N PRO A 18 6.45 20.73 29.42
CA PRO A 18 7.69 21.40 28.98
C PRO A 18 8.91 20.48 28.95
N GLU A 19 8.94 19.46 29.80
CA GLU A 19 10.05 18.54 29.97
C GLU A 19 10.10 17.43 28.92
N TYR A 20 9.01 17.24 28.15
CA TYR A 20 8.87 16.15 27.19
C TYR A 20 8.36 16.64 25.85
N GLU A 21 8.90 16.09 24.77
CA GLU A 21 8.31 16.28 23.45
C GLU A 21 6.96 15.55 23.38
N THR A 22 5.96 16.22 22.80
CA THR A 22 4.68 15.57 22.52
C THR A 22 4.88 14.42 21.56
N LEU A 23 4.33 13.26 21.90
CA LEU A 23 4.45 12.02 21.13
C LEU A 23 3.08 11.68 20.52
N PRO A 24 2.86 11.98 19.22
CA PRO A 24 1.66 11.58 18.51
C PRO A 24 1.61 10.05 18.40
N ALA A 25 0.48 9.46 18.77
CA ALA A 25 0.31 8.02 18.84
C ALA A 25 -1.08 7.57 18.39
N LEU A 26 -1.10 6.35 17.83
CA LEU A 26 -2.31 5.54 17.71
C LEU A 26 -2.35 4.56 18.89
N VAL A 27 -3.40 4.63 19.69
CA VAL A 27 -3.74 3.63 20.70
C VAL A 27 -4.85 2.75 20.14
N SER A 28 -4.55 1.46 19.94
CA SER A 28 -5.51 0.48 19.44
C SER A 28 -6.59 0.17 20.46
N SER A 29 -7.82 -0.02 19.99
CA SER A 29 -8.95 -0.50 20.79
C SER A 29 -8.97 -2.02 20.98
N GLU A 30 -8.05 -2.75 20.34
CA GLU A 30 -7.95 -4.21 20.48
C GLU A 30 -7.48 -4.62 21.90
N PRO A 31 -7.78 -5.86 22.35
CA PRO A 31 -7.46 -6.32 23.71
C PRO A 31 -5.98 -6.22 24.11
N GLU A 32 -5.10 -6.20 23.12
CA GLU A 32 -3.64 -6.12 23.29
C GLU A 32 -3.16 -4.70 23.59
N GLY A 33 -4.00 -3.67 23.37
CA GLY A 33 -3.70 -2.28 23.73
C GLY A 33 -2.46 -1.71 23.03
N ARG A 34 -2.24 -2.07 21.76
CA ARG A 34 -1.05 -1.64 20.99
C ARG A 34 -0.97 -0.12 20.92
N ILE A 35 0.22 0.43 21.15
CA ILE A 35 0.53 1.84 20.96
C ILE A 35 1.53 1.96 19.81
N THR A 36 1.20 2.72 18.78
CA THR A 36 2.08 2.95 17.64
C THR A 36 2.43 4.42 17.49
N THR A 37 3.71 4.69 17.24
CA THR A 37 4.27 6.02 17.02
C THR A 37 5.17 5.98 15.78
N CYS A 38 5.35 7.11 15.13
CA CYS A 38 6.18 7.21 13.92
C CYS A 38 7.27 8.26 14.12
N PHE A 39 8.50 7.92 13.71
CA PHE A 39 9.65 8.80 13.78
C PHE A 39 10.20 9.06 12.39
N GLN A 40 10.33 10.33 12.03
CA GLN A 40 11.06 10.75 10.84
C GLN A 40 12.54 10.89 11.20
N LEU A 41 13.38 10.12 10.49
CA LEU A 41 14.83 10.25 10.53
C LEU A 41 15.27 11.49 9.74
N SER A 42 16.30 12.18 10.22
CA SER A 42 16.98 13.22 9.45
C SER A 42 17.89 12.61 8.38
N ASP A 43 18.33 13.41 7.41
CA ASP A 43 19.29 12.96 6.39
C ASP A 43 20.61 12.47 6.98
N GLU A 44 21.05 13.05 8.10
CA GLU A 44 22.27 12.64 8.80
C GLU A 44 22.08 11.28 9.46
N GLU A 45 20.94 11.05 10.11
CA GLU A 45 20.62 9.77 10.76
C GLU A 45 20.37 8.66 9.73
N LEU A 46 19.73 8.98 8.60
CA LEU A 46 19.58 8.04 7.48
C LEU A 46 20.94 7.55 6.97
N LYS A 47 21.92 8.46 6.83
CA LYS A 47 23.28 8.09 6.44
C LYS A 47 23.97 7.21 7.48
N GLU A 48 23.81 7.51 8.76
CA GLU A 48 24.37 6.71 9.85
C GLU A 48 23.76 5.30 9.90
N ILE A 49 22.44 5.19 9.75
CA ILE A 49 21.75 3.89 9.70
C ILE A 49 22.14 3.12 8.44
N ALA A 50 22.23 3.77 7.28
CA ALA A 50 22.68 3.12 6.05
C ALA A 50 24.11 2.57 6.17
N LEU A 51 24.99 3.26 6.90
CA LEU A 51 26.36 2.84 7.13
C LEU A 51 26.47 1.71 8.17
N THR A 52 25.71 1.81 9.26
CA THR A 52 25.88 0.94 10.44
C THR A 52 24.89 -0.21 10.52
N GLY A 53 23.72 -0.07 9.88
CA GLY A 53 22.57 -0.95 9.99
C GLY A 53 21.95 -0.97 11.39
N LYS A 54 22.21 0.02 12.25
CA LYS A 54 21.83 0.00 13.67
C LYS A 54 20.81 1.10 14.01
N LEU A 55 19.79 0.71 14.75
CA LEU A 55 18.84 1.61 15.41
C LEU A 55 18.80 1.28 16.90
N TRP A 56 19.00 2.28 17.75
CA TRP A 56 18.96 2.13 19.20
C TRP A 56 17.64 2.67 19.76
N HIS A 57 16.98 1.91 20.61
CA HIS A 57 15.76 2.32 21.32
C HIS A 57 15.99 2.28 22.83
N LEU A 58 15.81 3.43 23.49
CA LEU A 58 15.92 3.57 24.94
C LEU A 58 14.56 3.97 25.50
N GLN A 59 14.02 3.15 26.40
CA GLN A 59 12.76 3.42 27.08
C GLN A 59 12.94 3.31 28.59
N LEU A 60 12.47 4.31 29.32
CA LEU A 60 12.44 4.28 30.77
C LEU A 60 11.26 3.39 31.22
N ALA A 61 11.56 2.18 31.69
CA ALA A 61 10.55 1.24 32.19
C ALA A 61 10.15 1.51 33.66
N PHE A 62 10.81 2.46 34.35
CA PHE A 62 10.55 2.82 35.76
C PHE A 62 10.43 1.61 36.70
N HIS A 63 11.34 0.65 36.54
CA HIS A 63 11.38 -0.60 37.31
C HIS A 63 10.13 -1.49 37.17
N GLN A 64 9.27 -1.25 36.17
CA GLN A 64 8.18 -2.13 35.80
C GLN A 64 8.62 -3.13 34.72
N PRO A 65 7.92 -4.28 34.59
CA PRO A 65 8.14 -5.19 33.47
C PRO A 65 8.05 -4.46 32.12
N MET A 66 9.04 -4.69 31.27
CA MET A 66 9.07 -4.10 29.93
C MET A 66 7.96 -4.71 29.08
N GLN A 67 7.24 -3.85 28.34
CA GLN A 67 6.26 -4.30 27.35
C GLN A 67 6.97 -4.72 26.05
N PRO A 68 6.38 -5.63 25.25
CA PRO A 68 6.92 -5.99 23.95
C PRO A 68 7.08 -4.79 23.02
N ILE A 69 8.18 -4.76 22.26
CA ILE A 69 8.47 -3.70 21.28
C ILE A 69 8.69 -4.35 19.92
N ALA A 70 8.07 -3.74 18.90
CA ALA A 70 8.29 -4.06 17.49
C ALA A 70 8.75 -2.78 16.77
N LEU A 71 9.94 -2.83 16.16
CA LEU A 71 10.45 -1.77 15.30
C LEU A 71 10.28 -2.18 13.84
N SER A 72 9.78 -1.28 13.01
CA SER A 72 9.48 -1.54 11.61
C SER A 72 9.75 -0.29 10.78
N THR A 73 10.18 -0.47 9.53
CA THR A 73 10.26 0.58 8.52
C THR A 73 8.96 0.73 7.73
N GLN A 74 8.01 -0.20 7.92
CA GLN A 74 6.67 -0.21 7.33
C GLN A 74 5.61 0.07 8.40
N ILE A 75 4.46 0.61 8.00
CA ILE A 75 3.35 0.92 8.91
C ILE A 75 2.81 -0.40 9.50
N PRO A 76 2.88 -0.61 10.83
CA PRO A 76 2.63 -1.92 11.44
C PRO A 76 1.14 -2.27 11.62
N PHE A 77 0.25 -1.32 11.36
CA PHE A 77 -1.20 -1.47 11.44
C PHE A 77 -1.90 -1.33 10.08
N GLU A 78 -1.14 -1.03 9.01
CA GLU A 78 -1.65 -1.28 7.68
C GLU A 78 -1.79 -2.80 7.57
N LYS A 79 -3.04 -3.27 7.49
CA LYS A 79 -3.28 -4.57 6.86
C LYS A 79 -2.58 -4.47 5.50
N PRO A 80 -1.81 -5.49 5.06
CA PRO A 80 -1.47 -5.56 3.63
C PRO A 80 -2.80 -5.36 2.90
N TYR A 81 -2.90 -4.31 2.06
CA TYR A 81 -4.16 -3.77 1.53
C TYR A 81 -5.24 -4.86 1.46
N SER A 82 -6.26 -4.75 2.32
CA SER A 82 -7.38 -5.71 2.30
C SER A 82 -8.36 -5.43 1.18
N GLY A 83 -8.10 -4.39 0.38
CA GLY A 83 -8.79 -4.10 -0.87
C GLY A 83 -7.98 -4.60 -2.06
N LEU A 84 -8.63 -4.62 -3.20
CA LEU A 84 -8.01 -4.98 -4.47
C LEU A 84 -6.86 -4.00 -4.79
N ARG A 85 -5.79 -4.53 -5.36
CA ARG A 85 -4.66 -3.82 -5.97
C ARG A 85 -4.79 -3.96 -7.47
N VAL A 86 -4.03 -3.16 -8.22
CA VAL A 86 -3.99 -3.26 -9.68
C VAL A 86 -2.65 -3.82 -10.11
N PHE A 87 -2.69 -4.85 -10.94
CA PHE A 87 -1.53 -5.44 -11.59
C PHE A 87 -1.60 -5.17 -13.09
N GLU A 88 -0.51 -4.69 -13.67
CA GLU A 88 -0.32 -4.53 -15.10
C GLU A 88 0.35 -5.78 -15.65
N LEU A 89 -0.38 -6.55 -16.45
CA LEU A 89 0.13 -7.66 -17.24
C LEU A 89 0.64 -7.11 -18.57
N GLN A 90 1.92 -7.29 -18.85
CA GLN A 90 2.60 -6.82 -20.05
C GLN A 90 2.83 -7.99 -20.99
N HIS A 91 2.22 -7.90 -22.17
CA HIS A 91 2.35 -8.90 -23.22
C HIS A 91 3.67 -8.70 -23.98
N PRO A 92 4.23 -9.77 -24.59
CA PRO A 92 5.45 -9.69 -25.40
C PRO A 92 5.36 -8.77 -26.62
N ASP A 93 4.15 -8.56 -27.15
CA ASP A 93 3.86 -7.69 -28.29
C ASP A 93 3.63 -6.21 -27.89
N GLY A 94 3.72 -5.91 -26.59
CA GLY A 94 3.56 -4.57 -26.04
C GLY A 94 2.14 -4.24 -25.57
N GLU A 95 1.18 -5.15 -25.72
CA GLU A 95 -0.15 -5.00 -25.13
C GLU A 95 -0.10 -5.02 -23.61
N LYS A 96 -1.06 -4.32 -22.99
CA LYS A 96 -1.16 -4.23 -21.54
C LYS A 96 -2.59 -4.47 -21.10
N GLU A 97 -2.73 -5.24 -20.03
CA GLU A 97 -4.00 -5.43 -19.35
C GLU A 97 -3.84 -5.13 -17.86
N TRP A 98 -4.90 -4.60 -17.26
CA TRP A 98 -4.94 -4.28 -15.86
C TRP A 98 -5.92 -5.22 -15.15
N ILE A 99 -5.44 -5.86 -14.09
CA ILE A 99 -6.20 -6.83 -13.30
C ILE A 99 -6.30 -6.31 -11.87
N ALA A 100 -7.53 -6.20 -11.36
CA ALA A 100 -7.77 -5.90 -9.96
C ALA A 100 -7.76 -7.22 -9.15
N ALA A 101 -6.87 -7.36 -8.17
CA ALA A 101 -6.79 -8.55 -7.30
C ALA A 101 -6.12 -8.23 -5.95
N HIS A 102 -6.28 -9.07 -4.93
CA HIS A 102 -5.64 -8.84 -3.62
C HIS A 102 -4.15 -9.19 -3.65
N THR A 103 -3.76 -10.15 -4.49
CA THR A 103 -2.38 -10.64 -4.61
C THR A 103 -2.01 -10.93 -6.05
N ILE A 104 -0.71 -11.00 -6.33
CA ILE A 104 -0.20 -11.33 -7.67
C ILE A 104 -0.64 -12.73 -8.14
N ILE A 105 -0.76 -13.69 -7.21
CA ILE A 105 -1.21 -15.05 -7.51
C ILE A 105 -2.69 -15.03 -7.92
N GLU A 106 -3.51 -14.29 -7.18
CA GLU A 106 -4.93 -14.14 -7.50
C GLU A 106 -5.12 -13.40 -8.84
N ALA A 107 -4.29 -12.39 -9.14
CA ALA A 107 -4.32 -11.72 -10.45
C ALA A 107 -4.09 -12.70 -11.61
N LEU A 108 -3.06 -13.57 -11.50
CA LEU A 108 -2.81 -14.60 -12.51
C LEU A 108 -3.95 -15.61 -12.62
N GLN A 109 -4.50 -16.06 -11.49
CA GLN A 109 -5.64 -16.97 -11.47
C GLN A 109 -6.88 -16.35 -12.11
N THR A 110 -7.17 -15.09 -11.79
CA THR A 110 -8.26 -14.32 -12.40
C THR A 110 -8.04 -14.21 -13.90
N TYR A 111 -6.84 -13.82 -14.33
CA TYR A 111 -6.55 -13.70 -15.76
C TYR A 111 -6.75 -15.04 -16.50
N CYS A 112 -6.08 -16.10 -16.06
CA CYS A 112 -6.20 -17.44 -16.65
C CYS A 112 -7.64 -17.96 -16.69
N SER A 113 -8.42 -17.71 -15.63
CA SER A 113 -9.81 -18.19 -15.56
C SER A 113 -10.76 -17.38 -16.44
N THR A 114 -10.51 -16.08 -16.64
CA THR A 114 -11.33 -15.21 -17.49
C THR A 114 -11.01 -15.38 -18.97
N THR A 115 -9.74 -15.56 -19.34
CA THR A 115 -9.30 -15.64 -20.75
C THR A 115 -9.15 -17.08 -21.26
N ASP A 116 -9.32 -18.08 -20.39
CA ASP A 116 -9.02 -19.50 -20.66
C ASP A 116 -7.53 -19.77 -21.01
N ALA A 117 -6.65 -18.79 -20.71
CA ALA A 117 -5.22 -18.93 -20.89
C ALA A 117 -4.59 -19.82 -19.80
N SER A 118 -3.59 -20.60 -20.20
CA SER A 118 -2.80 -21.40 -19.27
C SER A 118 -1.64 -20.59 -18.67
N LEU A 119 -1.26 -20.87 -17.41
CA LEU A 119 -0.09 -20.23 -16.79
C LEU A 119 1.20 -20.43 -17.61
N PHE A 120 1.33 -21.55 -18.33
CA PHE A 120 2.48 -21.83 -19.20
C PHE A 120 2.53 -20.94 -20.45
N GLU A 121 1.40 -20.36 -20.85
CA GLU A 121 1.32 -19.42 -21.97
C GLU A 121 1.78 -18.02 -21.57
N LEU A 122 1.93 -17.77 -20.26
CA LEU A 122 2.34 -16.50 -19.68
C LEU A 122 3.84 -16.44 -19.34
N ASP A 123 4.64 -17.43 -19.78
CA ASP A 123 6.07 -17.52 -19.46
C ASP A 123 6.86 -16.27 -19.92
N ASP A 124 6.44 -15.64 -21.02
CA ASP A 124 7.08 -14.45 -21.59
C ASP A 124 6.41 -13.13 -21.16
N TYR A 125 5.46 -13.18 -20.23
CA TYR A 125 4.72 -12.01 -19.76
C TYR A 125 5.32 -11.46 -18.48
N ASP A 126 5.32 -10.14 -18.34
CA ASP A 126 5.70 -9.47 -17.10
C ASP A 126 4.46 -9.02 -16.33
N LEU A 127 4.38 -9.34 -15.04
CA LEU A 127 3.30 -8.89 -14.17
C LEU A 127 3.83 -7.98 -13.07
N VAL A 128 3.40 -6.72 -13.09
CA VAL A 128 3.90 -5.68 -12.18
C VAL A 128 2.76 -5.02 -11.41
N GLU A 129 2.91 -4.86 -10.10
CA GLU A 129 1.94 -4.09 -9.30
C GLU A 129 2.03 -2.60 -9.67
N VAL A 130 0.89 -1.99 -10.02
CA VAL A 130 0.79 -0.55 -10.31
C VAL A 130 0.73 0.22 -8.98
N PRO A 131 1.72 1.09 -8.67
CA PRO A 131 1.69 1.87 -7.44
C PRO A 131 0.45 2.75 -7.35
N GLN A 132 -0.17 2.83 -6.17
CA GLN A 132 -1.39 3.61 -5.96
C GLN A 132 -1.27 5.10 -6.27
N THR A 133 -0.05 5.64 -6.24
CA THR A 133 0.25 7.02 -6.64
C THR A 133 -0.03 7.27 -8.12
N ARG A 134 -0.09 6.22 -8.95
CA ARG A 134 -0.34 6.30 -10.40
C ARG A 134 -1.79 5.98 -10.79
N TRP A 135 -2.65 5.62 -9.85
CA TRP A 135 -4.01 5.17 -10.17
C TRP A 135 -4.92 6.28 -10.72
N ASP A 136 -4.65 7.52 -10.32
CA ASP A 136 -5.39 8.69 -10.80
C ASP A 136 -4.91 9.18 -12.18
N GLU A 137 -3.76 8.67 -12.65
CA GLU A 137 -3.16 9.04 -13.94
C GLU A 137 -3.66 8.14 -15.09
N LEU A 138 -4.07 6.91 -14.76
CA LEU A 138 -4.49 5.89 -15.72
C LEU A 138 -6.02 5.91 -15.86
N ASN A 139 -6.47 6.25 -17.06
CA ASN A 139 -7.89 6.31 -17.42
C ASN A 139 -8.25 5.09 -18.25
N ILE A 140 -9.33 4.41 -17.86
CA ILE A 140 -9.96 3.36 -18.65
C ILE A 140 -11.17 3.96 -19.35
N VAL A 141 -11.28 3.67 -20.64
CA VAL A 141 -12.36 4.15 -21.50
C VAL A 141 -13.28 2.98 -21.79
N ASN A 142 -14.58 3.16 -21.58
CA ASN A 142 -15.56 2.17 -22.02
C ASN A 142 -15.82 2.35 -23.53
N PRO A 143 -15.49 1.36 -24.39
CA PRO A 143 -15.69 1.48 -25.83
C PRO A 143 -17.17 1.50 -26.24
N ASP A 144 -18.09 1.07 -25.36
CA ASP A 144 -19.54 1.00 -25.63
C ASP A 144 -20.29 2.31 -25.34
N CYS A 145 -19.59 3.38 -24.95
CA CYS A 145 -20.21 4.70 -24.75
C CYS A 145 -20.62 5.32 -26.10
N GLU A 146 -21.92 5.23 -26.45
CA GLU A 146 -22.49 5.73 -27.71
C GLU A 146 -22.55 7.27 -27.86
N ASN A 147 -22.19 8.05 -26.83
CA ASN A 147 -22.17 9.51 -26.90
C ASN A 147 -20.74 10.02 -27.11
N ASP A 148 -20.55 11.04 -27.95
CA ASP A 148 -19.27 11.66 -28.36
C ASP A 148 -18.35 12.18 -27.22
N GLU A 149 -18.69 11.92 -25.95
CA GLU A 149 -17.84 12.12 -24.77
C GLU A 149 -17.51 10.75 -24.18
N LEU A 150 -16.32 10.23 -24.50
CA LEU A 150 -15.77 9.01 -23.89
C LEU A 150 -15.75 9.19 -22.36
N GLU A 151 -16.62 8.49 -21.64
CA GLU A 151 -16.61 8.48 -20.18
C GLU A 151 -15.32 7.80 -19.72
N LYS A 152 -14.45 8.59 -19.08
CA LYS A 152 -13.16 8.15 -18.57
C LYS A 152 -13.28 7.93 -17.08
N THR A 153 -12.92 6.74 -16.64
CA THR A 153 -12.88 6.40 -15.22
C THR A 153 -11.45 6.04 -14.85
N THR A 154 -10.98 6.55 -13.71
CA THR A 154 -9.64 6.24 -13.21
C THR A 154 -9.59 4.81 -12.64
N LEU A 155 -8.39 4.23 -12.57
CA LEU A 155 -8.20 2.96 -11.86
C LEU A 155 -8.70 3.04 -10.41
N ARG A 156 -8.53 4.19 -9.75
CA ARG A 156 -8.97 4.38 -8.37
C ARG A 156 -10.48 4.23 -8.23
N GLU A 157 -11.24 4.90 -9.08
CA GLU A 157 -12.71 4.88 -9.04
C GLU A 157 -13.24 3.48 -9.34
N ILE A 158 -12.66 2.77 -10.32
CA ILE A 158 -13.03 1.39 -10.65
C ILE A 158 -12.81 0.48 -9.45
N VAL A 159 -11.59 0.47 -8.90
CA VAL A 159 -11.22 -0.42 -7.80
C VAL A 159 -12.01 -0.13 -6.52
N GLN A 160 -12.36 1.13 -6.24
CA GLN A 160 -13.21 1.49 -5.11
C GLN A 160 -14.64 0.93 -5.20
N GLY A 161 -15.14 0.70 -6.42
CA GLY A 161 -16.45 0.10 -6.67
C GLY A 161 -16.46 -1.44 -6.66
N MET A 162 -15.28 -2.07 -6.63
CA MET A 162 -15.14 -3.52 -6.76
C MET A 162 -14.96 -4.23 -5.41
N THR A 163 -15.54 -5.42 -5.31
CA THR A 163 -15.35 -6.32 -4.16
C THR A 163 -14.68 -7.63 -4.54
N ASN A 164 -14.69 -7.99 -5.83
CA ASN A 164 -14.14 -9.25 -6.34
C ASN A 164 -13.02 -8.94 -7.36
N PRO A 165 -12.02 -9.82 -7.48
CA PRO A 165 -11.00 -9.70 -8.52
C PRO A 165 -11.61 -9.78 -9.92
N ASP A 166 -11.11 -8.96 -10.85
CA ASP A 166 -11.52 -9.00 -12.25
C ASP A 166 -10.47 -8.34 -13.16
N ILE A 167 -10.56 -8.59 -14.46
CA ILE A 167 -9.85 -7.82 -15.49
C ILE A 167 -10.60 -6.50 -15.66
N ILE A 168 -9.92 -5.38 -15.44
CA ILE A 168 -10.56 -4.05 -15.40
C ILE A 168 -10.33 -3.23 -16.68
N GLY A 169 -9.40 -3.63 -17.53
CA GLY A 169 -9.23 -3.04 -18.85
C GLY A 169 -7.97 -3.53 -19.56
N GLY A 170 -7.84 -3.17 -20.83
CA GLY A 170 -6.68 -3.47 -21.66
C GLY A 170 -6.45 -2.41 -22.73
N THR A 171 -5.27 -2.42 -23.32
CA THR A 171 -4.98 -1.60 -24.49
C THR A 171 -5.63 -2.22 -25.72
N PHE A 172 -6.47 -1.47 -26.43
CA PHE A 172 -6.93 -1.83 -27.77
C PHE A 172 -6.00 -1.24 -28.83
N TYR A 173 -5.67 -2.01 -29.87
CA TYR A 173 -5.12 -1.48 -31.11
C TYR A 173 -6.24 -0.93 -32.00
N ASP A 174 -5.93 0.16 -32.72
CA ASP A 174 -6.60 0.54 -33.97
C ASP A 174 -6.15 -0.36 -35.14
#